data_AF-A0A8S1MXL8-F1
#
_entry.id   AF-A0A8S1MXL8-F1
#
_cell.length_a   1.000
_cell.length_b   1.000
_cell.length_c   1.000
_cell.angle_alpha   90.00
_cell.angle_beta   90.00
_cell.angle_gamma   90.00
#
_symmetry.space_group_name_H-M   'P 1'
#
loop_
_entity.id
_entity.type
_entity.pdbx_description
1 polymer ?
#
loop_
_entity_poly.entity_id
_entity_poly.type
_entity_poly.pdbx_seq_one_letter_code
_entity_poly.pdbx_strand_id
1 'polypeptide(L)'
;MICACEEHIEQVVNLELINKEQLKDSFLKKIRKRENNELAYNERRKKIKLQQQARPKFEDLICPICLEIFQKVSTTQCGHAFCEMCIFDSLMRKAECPVCRVKIKTHSFQYCKSFDNRIIDLVNQYGDQTQIGHFKNRQQETEQWNKSKQVDNFVINQQVDIMDQQFIWCVATIKQVSKKELFIHYNEWGKEYDEFIPLNSNRIAPLGLYTSREDIPKYQPEQRSFQEILEFINQHGDLSNQNTQHE
;
A
#
# COMPACT_ATOMS: atom_id res chain seq x y z
N MET A 1 53.90 9.93 75.46
CA MET A 1 53.21 10.81 74.49
C MET A 1 53.69 10.63 73.04
N ILE A 2 54.74 9.82 72.77
CA ILE A 2 55.33 9.64 71.42
C ILE A 2 54.68 8.45 70.65
N CYS A 3 54.30 7.38 71.35
CA CYS A 3 53.76 6.15 70.72
C CYS A 3 52.42 6.35 69.97
N ALA A 4 51.59 7.31 70.40
CA ALA A 4 50.30 7.60 69.76
C ALA A 4 50.42 8.37 68.43
N CYS A 5 51.56 9.03 68.15
CA CYS A 5 51.74 9.75 66.88
C CYS A 5 52.24 8.84 65.75
N GLU A 6 53.04 7.82 66.06
CA GLU A 6 53.56 6.85 65.09
C GLU A 6 52.43 5.94 64.56
N GLU A 7 51.57 5.41 65.43
CA GLU A 7 50.39 4.63 65.01
C GLU A 7 49.43 5.46 64.13
N HIS A 8 49.27 6.75 64.45
CA HIS A 8 48.40 7.65 63.67
C HIS A 8 49.00 7.95 62.30
N ILE A 9 50.33 8.08 62.19
CA ILE A 9 51.05 8.23 60.90
C ILE A 9 50.88 6.97 60.05
N GLU A 10 51.07 5.78 60.62
CA GLU A 10 50.89 4.51 59.88
C GLU A 10 49.44 4.34 59.39
N GLN A 11 48.44 4.69 60.21
CA GLN A 11 47.04 4.63 59.82
C GLN A 11 46.72 5.59 58.66
N VAL A 12 47.25 6.82 58.68
CA VAL A 12 47.05 7.78 57.59
C VAL A 12 47.72 7.31 56.30
N VAL A 13 48.95 6.78 56.38
CA VAL A 13 49.65 6.21 55.21
C VAL A 13 48.87 5.03 54.62
N ASN A 14 48.33 4.14 55.45
CA ASN A 14 47.55 3.00 55.00
C ASN A 14 46.21 3.43 54.37
N LEU A 15 45.51 4.41 54.96
CA LEU A 15 44.28 4.98 54.38
C LEU A 15 44.54 5.65 53.02
N GLU A 16 45.67 6.35 52.85
CA GLU A 16 46.06 6.92 51.56
C GLU A 16 46.36 5.85 50.50
N LEU A 17 47.01 4.75 50.88
CA LEU A 17 47.28 3.61 49.99
C LEU A 17 45.97 2.96 49.53
N ILE A 18 45.05 2.69 50.47
CA ILE A 18 43.72 2.14 50.19
C ILE A 18 42.93 3.08 49.26
N ASN A 19 42.94 4.39 49.51
CA ASN A 19 42.23 5.37 48.67
C ASN A 19 42.82 5.43 47.24
N LYS A 20 44.15 5.35 47.10
CA LYS A 20 44.82 5.27 45.79
C LYS A 20 44.45 4.00 45.02
N GLU A 21 44.34 2.85 45.69
CA GLU A 21 43.91 1.59 45.05
C GLU A 21 42.44 1.65 44.62
N GLN A 22 41.54 2.16 45.46
CA GLN A 22 40.13 2.33 45.12
C GLN A 22 39.93 3.29 43.93
N LEU A 23 40.71 4.38 43.86
CA LEU A 23 40.71 5.30 42.71
C LEU A 23 41.19 4.60 41.43
N LYS A 24 42.25 3.79 41.51
CA LYS A 24 42.75 2.99 40.39
C LYS A 24 41.69 1.98 39.92
N ASP A 25 41.05 1.26 40.82
CA ASP A 25 40.01 0.29 40.50
C ASP A 25 38.79 0.95 39.85
N SER A 26 38.35 2.09 40.38
CA SER A 26 37.27 2.89 39.79
C SER A 26 37.61 3.34 38.36
N PHE A 27 38.85 3.78 38.13
CA PHE A 27 39.33 4.17 36.81
C PHE A 27 39.42 2.99 35.84
N LEU A 28 40.01 1.86 36.27
CA LEU A 28 40.10 0.63 35.47
C LEU A 28 38.71 0.08 35.13
N LYS A 29 37.75 0.15 36.04
CA LYS A 29 36.35 -0.26 35.80
C LYS A 29 35.68 0.61 34.74
N LYS A 30 35.97 1.92 34.70
CA LYS A 30 35.50 2.83 33.64
C LYS A 30 36.13 2.50 32.29
N ILE A 31 37.43 2.17 32.24
CA ILE A 31 38.12 1.76 31.01
C ILE A 31 37.50 0.47 30.47
N ARG A 32 37.42 -0.60 31.29
CA ARG A 32 36.81 -1.88 30.87
C ARG A 32 35.39 -1.71 30.37
N LYS A 33 34.59 -0.84 31.02
CA LYS A 33 33.22 -0.53 30.57
C LYS A 33 33.20 0.11 29.18
N ARG A 34 34.13 1.02 28.87
CA ARG A 34 34.26 1.63 27.54
C ARG A 34 34.67 0.60 26.49
N GLU A 35 35.69 -0.20 26.78
CA GLU A 35 36.16 -1.27 25.89
C GLU A 35 35.04 -2.28 25.59
N ASN A 36 34.31 -2.72 26.61
CA ASN A 36 33.17 -3.63 26.45
C ASN A 36 32.05 -3.01 25.59
N ASN A 37 31.77 -1.71 25.78
CA ASN A 37 30.78 -1.01 24.95
C ASN A 37 31.22 -0.91 23.49
N GLU A 38 32.50 -0.65 23.25
CA GLU A 38 33.09 -0.56 21.91
C GLU A 38 33.09 -1.93 21.22
N LEU A 39 33.46 -3.00 21.94
CA LEU A 39 33.33 -4.39 21.48
C LEU A 39 31.89 -4.71 21.10
N ALA A 40 30.93 -4.43 21.98
CA ALA A 40 29.50 -4.68 21.73
C ALA A 40 28.95 -3.87 20.55
N TYR A 41 29.46 -2.65 20.33
CA TYR A 41 29.12 -1.83 19.16
C TYR A 41 29.68 -2.45 17.88
N ASN A 42 30.96 -2.82 17.88
CA ASN A 42 31.64 -3.42 16.73
C ASN A 42 31.03 -4.77 16.34
N GLU A 43 30.70 -5.62 17.32
CA GLU A 43 29.99 -6.88 17.08
C GLU A 43 28.62 -6.68 16.46
N ARG A 44 27.81 -5.73 16.97
CA ARG A 44 26.51 -5.38 16.38
C ARG A 44 26.68 -4.92 14.94
N ARG A 45 27.63 -4.03 14.68
CA ARG A 45 27.93 -3.53 13.33
C ARG A 45 28.36 -4.66 12.40
N LYS A 46 29.17 -5.61 12.88
CA LYS A 46 29.61 -6.78 12.13
C LYS A 46 28.43 -7.70 11.80
N LYS A 47 27.54 -7.99 12.76
CA LYS A 47 26.30 -8.76 12.53
C LYS A 47 25.39 -8.11 11.49
N ILE A 48 25.17 -6.79 11.57
CA ILE A 48 24.38 -6.04 10.59
C ILE A 48 24.99 -6.15 9.18
N LYS A 49 26.32 -6.00 9.06
CA LYS A 49 27.01 -6.18 7.77
C LYS A 49 26.87 -7.59 7.21
N LEU A 50 26.98 -8.62 8.05
CA LEU A 50 26.78 -10.02 7.65
C LEU A 50 25.33 -10.28 7.20
N GLN A 51 24.33 -9.71 7.89
CA GLN A 51 22.93 -9.81 7.48
C GLN A 51 22.65 -9.09 6.16
N GLN A 52 23.30 -7.94 5.91
CA GLN A 52 23.22 -7.23 4.63
C GLN A 52 23.91 -8.00 3.48
N GLN A 53 24.81 -8.94 3.79
CA GLN A 53 25.43 -9.84 2.81
C GLN A 53 24.60 -11.10 2.55
N ALA A 54 23.59 -11.40 3.38
CA ALA A 54 22.70 -12.52 3.13
C ALA A 54 21.87 -12.25 1.87
N ARG A 55 21.96 -13.15 0.88
CA ARG A 55 21.16 -13.04 -0.35
C ARG A 55 19.68 -13.08 0.04
N PRO A 56 18.87 -12.08 -0.36
CA PRO A 56 17.43 -12.14 -0.15
C PRO A 56 16.87 -13.39 -0.84
N LYS A 57 15.91 -14.06 -0.22
CA LYS A 57 15.13 -15.08 -0.90
C LYS A 57 14.14 -14.37 -1.80
N PHE A 58 14.31 -14.51 -3.12
CA PHE A 58 13.37 -13.93 -4.09
C PHE A 58 11.94 -14.43 -3.91
N GLU A 59 11.76 -15.59 -3.29
CA GLU A 59 10.46 -16.17 -2.89
C GLU A 59 9.60 -15.20 -2.07
N ASP A 60 10.22 -14.38 -1.20
CA ASP A 60 9.51 -13.41 -0.37
C ASP A 60 9.03 -12.18 -1.18
N LEU A 61 9.47 -12.06 -2.44
CA LEU A 61 9.16 -10.95 -3.35
C LEU A 61 8.20 -11.37 -4.47
N ILE A 62 7.57 -12.54 -4.36
CA ILE A 62 6.71 -13.10 -5.40
C ILE A 62 5.24 -12.73 -5.16
N CYS A 63 4.60 -12.24 -6.22
CA CYS A 63 3.16 -12.02 -6.26
C CYS A 63 2.43 -13.37 -6.32
N PRO A 64 1.45 -13.63 -5.43
CA PRO A 64 0.75 -14.92 -5.40
C PRO A 64 -0.21 -15.13 -6.58
N ILE A 65 -0.50 -14.10 -7.38
CA ILE A 65 -1.38 -14.20 -8.57
C ILE A 65 -0.58 -14.60 -9.81
N CYS A 66 0.48 -13.84 -10.13
CA CYS A 66 1.26 -14.08 -11.35
C CYS A 66 2.50 -14.95 -11.12
N LEU A 67 2.83 -15.27 -9.86
CA LEU A 67 3.99 -16.07 -9.46
C LEU A 67 5.34 -15.48 -9.91
N GLU A 68 5.35 -14.17 -10.16
CA GLU A 68 6.52 -13.38 -10.56
C GLU A 68 6.87 -12.34 -9.49
N ILE A 69 8.06 -11.76 -9.59
CA ILE A 69 8.49 -10.66 -8.72
C ILE A 69 7.48 -9.51 -8.80
N PHE A 70 7.11 -8.95 -7.64
CA PHE A 70 6.13 -7.87 -7.56
C PHE A 70 6.47 -6.68 -8.48
N GLN A 71 5.42 -6.14 -9.09
CA GLN A 71 5.45 -4.87 -9.83
C GLN A 71 4.44 -3.93 -9.20
N LYS A 72 4.90 -2.76 -8.76
CA LYS A 72 4.09 -1.76 -8.07
C LYS A 72 3.24 -2.36 -6.95
N VAL A 73 3.90 -2.72 -5.86
CA VAL A 73 3.25 -3.50 -4.80
C VAL A 73 2.05 -2.76 -4.25
N SER A 74 0.93 -3.47 -4.24
CA SER A 74 -0.37 -2.97 -3.81
C SER A 74 -0.91 -3.87 -2.71
N THR A 75 -1.16 -3.29 -1.54
CA THR A 75 -1.65 -4.02 -0.37
C THR A 75 -3.15 -3.80 -0.19
N THR A 76 -3.86 -4.89 0.06
CA THR A 76 -5.29 -4.87 0.39
C THR A 76 -5.52 -4.57 1.88
N GLN A 77 -6.74 -4.18 2.26
CA GLN A 77 -7.08 -3.88 3.66
C GLN A 77 -6.86 -5.06 4.64
N CYS A 78 -6.75 -6.29 4.13
CA CYS A 78 -6.45 -7.47 4.94
C CYS A 78 -4.94 -7.75 5.09
N GLY A 79 -4.07 -6.93 4.50
CA GLY A 79 -2.62 -7.01 4.61
C GLY A 79 -1.91 -7.84 3.52
N HIS A 80 -2.64 -8.54 2.64
CA HIS A 80 -2.02 -9.26 1.52
C HIS A 80 -1.59 -8.32 0.40
N ALA A 81 -0.42 -8.60 -0.18
CA ALA A 81 0.25 -7.82 -1.21
C ALA A 81 0.25 -8.53 -2.56
N PHE A 82 0.15 -7.73 -3.63
CA PHE A 82 0.04 -8.18 -5.02
C PHE A 82 0.71 -7.16 -5.95
N CYS A 83 0.93 -7.52 -7.22
CA CYS A 83 1.20 -6.50 -8.24
C CYS A 83 -0.05 -5.65 -8.45
N GLU A 84 0.12 -4.35 -8.75
CA GLU A 84 -0.98 -3.41 -9.03
C GLU A 84 -1.95 -3.96 -10.08
N MET A 85 -1.43 -4.39 -11.23
CA MET A 85 -2.23 -4.99 -12.31
C MET A 85 -3.00 -6.23 -11.86
N CYS A 86 -2.34 -7.12 -11.12
CA CYS A 86 -2.91 -8.40 -10.73
C CYS A 86 -4.08 -8.24 -9.75
N ILE A 87 -3.92 -7.39 -8.73
CA ILE A 87 -5.01 -7.16 -7.78
C ILE A 87 -6.13 -6.35 -8.40
N PHE A 88 -5.81 -5.35 -9.24
CA PHE A 88 -6.82 -4.61 -9.98
C PHE A 88 -7.69 -5.56 -10.79
N ASP A 89 -7.10 -6.40 -11.64
CA ASP A 89 -7.82 -7.33 -12.51
C ASP A 89 -8.60 -8.40 -11.71
N SER A 90 -8.07 -8.86 -10.58
CA SER A 90 -8.81 -9.77 -9.72
C SER A 90 -10.05 -9.13 -9.10
N LEU A 91 -9.93 -7.89 -8.62
CA LEU A 91 -11.04 -7.18 -7.99
C LEU A 91 -12.13 -6.79 -8.99
N MET A 92 -11.76 -6.59 -10.26
CA MET A 92 -12.70 -6.39 -11.36
C MET A 92 -13.67 -7.55 -11.53
N ARG A 93 -13.21 -8.79 -11.30
CA ARG A 93 -14.07 -9.99 -11.37
C ARG A 93 -14.84 -10.21 -10.07
N LYS A 94 -14.16 -10.02 -8.93
CA LYS A 94 -14.76 -10.26 -7.61
C LYS A 94 -14.08 -9.41 -6.54
N ALA A 95 -14.85 -8.60 -5.81
CA ALA A 95 -14.37 -7.69 -4.78
C ALA A 95 -13.95 -8.39 -3.47
N GLU A 96 -13.00 -9.33 -3.54
CA GLU A 96 -12.45 -10.08 -2.42
C GLU A 96 -10.95 -10.35 -2.60
N CYS A 97 -10.24 -10.51 -1.47
CA CYS A 97 -8.82 -10.83 -1.49
C CYS A 97 -8.58 -12.22 -2.11
N PRO A 98 -7.67 -12.36 -3.10
CA PRO A 98 -7.37 -13.67 -3.70
C PRO A 98 -6.77 -14.71 -2.75
N VAL A 99 -6.17 -14.26 -1.65
CA VAL A 99 -5.52 -15.15 -0.67
C VAL A 99 -6.48 -15.58 0.43
N CYS A 100 -7.12 -14.63 1.12
CA CYS A 100 -7.96 -14.92 2.29
C CYS A 100 -9.46 -14.74 2.08
N ARG A 101 -9.90 -14.34 0.88
CA ARG A 101 -11.31 -14.14 0.49
C ARG A 101 -12.09 -13.09 1.31
N VAL A 102 -11.39 -12.30 2.13
CA VAL A 102 -12.01 -11.16 2.82
C VAL A 102 -12.51 -10.16 1.76
N LYS A 103 -13.79 -9.77 1.87
CA LYS A 103 -14.40 -8.75 1.00
C LYS A 103 -13.63 -7.44 1.10
N ILE A 104 -13.32 -6.84 -0.05
CA ILE A 104 -12.63 -5.56 -0.14
C ILE A 104 -13.69 -4.47 -0.27
N LYS A 105 -13.73 -3.55 0.70
CA LYS A 105 -14.78 -2.52 0.78
C LYS A 105 -14.53 -1.34 -0.14
N THR A 106 -13.27 -1.11 -0.51
CA THR A 106 -12.86 -0.01 -1.37
C THR A 106 -11.86 -0.53 -2.39
N HIS A 107 -12.03 -0.20 -3.67
CA HIS A 107 -11.02 -0.46 -4.71
C HIS A 107 -9.81 0.50 -4.59
N SER A 108 -9.54 1.01 -3.38
CA SER A 108 -8.37 1.82 -3.05
C SER A 108 -7.31 0.92 -2.44
N PHE A 109 -6.38 0.43 -3.25
CA PHE A 109 -5.18 -0.25 -2.75
C PHE A 109 -4.06 0.77 -2.54
N GLN A 110 -3.28 0.60 -1.46
CA GLN A 110 -2.20 1.51 -1.12
C GLN A 110 -0.92 1.06 -1.80
N TYR A 111 -0.44 1.89 -2.73
CA TYR A 111 0.86 1.76 -3.36
C TYR A 111 1.98 2.14 -2.39
N CYS A 112 2.94 1.24 -2.18
CA CYS A 112 4.03 1.44 -1.24
C CYS A 112 5.36 1.67 -1.95
N LYS A 113 5.66 2.94 -2.26
CA LYS A 113 6.91 3.36 -2.93
C LYS A 113 8.18 2.80 -2.29
N SER A 114 8.24 2.77 -0.95
CA SER A 114 9.42 2.26 -0.24
C SER A 114 9.62 0.76 -0.45
N PHE A 115 8.52 0.01 -0.58
CA PHE A 115 8.59 -1.43 -0.84
C PHE A 115 9.02 -1.70 -2.28
N ASP A 116 8.49 -0.97 -3.25
CA ASP A 116 8.93 -1.10 -4.65
C ASP A 116 10.40 -0.71 -4.85
N ASN A 117 10.84 0.41 -4.27
CA ASN A 117 12.25 0.82 -4.34
C ASN A 117 13.16 -0.28 -3.78
N ARG A 118 12.75 -0.90 -2.66
CA ARG A 118 13.51 -1.99 -2.06
C ARG A 118 13.57 -3.22 -2.97
N ILE A 119 12.47 -3.57 -3.65
CA ILE A 119 12.45 -4.68 -4.61
C ILE A 119 13.37 -4.40 -5.78
N ILE A 120 13.31 -3.18 -6.35
CA ILE A 120 14.17 -2.74 -7.45
C ILE A 120 15.65 -2.88 -7.07
N ASP A 121 16.04 -2.41 -5.88
CA ASP A 121 17.41 -2.53 -5.39
C ASP A 121 17.83 -3.99 -5.27
N LEU A 122 16.99 -4.85 -4.70
CA LEU A 122 17.30 -6.27 -4.51
C LEU A 122 17.43 -7.02 -5.85
N VAL A 123 16.55 -6.73 -6.81
CA VAL A 123 16.62 -7.33 -8.16
C VAL A 123 17.89 -6.87 -8.88
N ASN A 124 18.21 -5.58 -8.86
CA ASN A 124 19.41 -5.06 -9.51
C ASN A 124 20.71 -5.57 -8.85
N GLN A 125 20.69 -5.78 -7.52
CA GLN A 125 21.88 -6.20 -6.77
C GLN A 125 22.12 -7.72 -6.83
N TYR A 126 21.06 -8.54 -6.81
CA TYR A 126 21.18 -10.00 -6.61
C TYR A 126 20.52 -10.86 -7.71
N GLY A 127 19.81 -10.23 -8.65
CA GLY A 127 19.18 -10.91 -9.77
C GLY A 127 20.20 -11.29 -10.83
N ASP A 128 20.00 -12.43 -11.48
CA ASP A 128 20.75 -12.76 -12.69
C ASP A 128 20.26 -11.94 -13.90
N GLN A 129 20.98 -12.02 -15.01
CA GLN A 129 20.68 -11.22 -16.20
C GLN A 129 19.28 -11.50 -16.79
N THR A 130 18.82 -12.75 -16.71
CA THR A 130 17.49 -13.15 -17.18
C THR A 130 16.40 -12.61 -16.26
N GLN A 131 16.58 -12.73 -14.95
CA GLN A 131 15.67 -12.19 -13.93
C GLN A 131 15.55 -10.66 -14.05
N ILE A 132 16.66 -9.95 -14.17
CA ILE A 132 16.68 -8.49 -14.34
C ILE A 132 15.97 -8.08 -15.64
N GLY A 133 16.22 -8.80 -16.74
CA GLY A 133 15.55 -8.56 -18.03
C GLY A 133 14.04 -8.75 -17.93
N HIS A 134 13.59 -9.88 -17.37
CA HIS A 134 12.17 -10.17 -17.18
C HIS A 134 11.47 -9.13 -16.29
N PHE A 135 12.10 -8.77 -15.16
CA PHE A 135 11.59 -7.75 -14.25
C PHE A 135 11.41 -6.39 -14.93
N LYS A 136 12.38 -5.97 -15.77
CA LYS A 136 12.28 -4.71 -16.53
C LYS A 136 11.20 -4.75 -17.60
N ASN A 137 11.02 -5.87 -18.30
CA ASN A 137 9.94 -6.03 -19.27
C ASN A 137 8.58 -5.85 -18.60
N ARG A 138 8.39 -6.49 -17.44
CA ARG A 138 7.17 -6.36 -16.64
C ARG A 138 6.93 -4.94 -16.12
N GLN A 139 7.99 -4.18 -15.82
CA GLN A 139 7.87 -2.75 -15.50
C GLN A 139 7.30 -1.96 -16.68
N GLN A 140 7.81 -2.19 -17.88
CA GLN A 140 7.33 -1.53 -19.10
C GLN A 140 5.86 -1.89 -19.40
N GLU A 141 5.48 -3.17 -19.27
CA GLU A 141 4.09 -3.62 -19.40
C GLU A 141 3.18 -2.87 -18.40
N THR A 142 3.62 -2.73 -17.15
CA THR A 142 2.88 -2.03 -16.10
C THR A 142 2.71 -0.53 -16.39
N GLU A 143 3.73 0.10 -16.96
CA GLU A 143 3.67 1.50 -17.38
C GLU A 143 2.73 1.70 -18.57
N GLN A 144 2.82 0.82 -19.57
CA GLN A 144 1.94 0.85 -20.74
C GLN A 144 0.49 0.63 -20.34
N TRP A 145 0.22 -0.35 -19.48
CA TRP A 145 -1.11 -0.58 -18.92
C TRP A 145 -1.63 0.66 -18.18
N ASN A 146 -0.79 1.28 -17.33
CA ASN A 146 -1.19 2.49 -16.61
C ASN A 146 -1.50 3.68 -17.54
N LYS A 147 -0.75 3.84 -18.63
CA LYS A 147 -1.04 4.85 -19.66
C LYS A 147 -2.33 4.52 -20.42
N SER A 148 -2.57 3.24 -20.73
CA SER A 148 -3.75 2.81 -21.51
C SER A 148 -5.09 3.07 -20.80
N LYS A 149 -5.09 3.21 -19.48
CA LYS A 149 -6.29 3.51 -18.67
C LYS A 149 -6.60 5.00 -18.56
N GLN A 150 -5.67 5.88 -18.96
CA GLN A 150 -5.85 7.32 -18.81
C GLN A 150 -6.69 7.87 -19.95
N VAL A 151 -7.60 8.77 -19.60
CA VAL A 151 -8.37 9.56 -20.55
C VAL A 151 -7.99 11.01 -20.30
N ASP A 152 -7.54 11.69 -21.35
CA ASP A 152 -7.21 13.11 -21.34
C ASP A 152 -8.14 13.87 -22.29
N ASN A 153 -8.15 15.20 -22.19
CA ASN A 153 -8.86 16.09 -23.10
C ASN A 153 -10.37 15.80 -23.20
N PHE A 154 -11.04 15.67 -22.05
CA PHE A 154 -12.47 15.38 -21.97
C PHE A 154 -13.33 16.38 -22.77
N VAL A 155 -14.29 15.86 -23.53
CA VAL A 155 -15.23 16.65 -24.35
C VAL A 155 -16.67 16.34 -23.94
N ILE A 156 -17.55 17.35 -23.99
CA ILE A 156 -18.99 17.16 -23.79
C ILE A 156 -19.53 16.18 -24.85
N ASN A 157 -20.43 15.28 -24.43
CA ASN A 157 -20.99 14.15 -25.18
C ASN A 157 -20.01 13.01 -25.49
N GLN A 158 -18.74 13.10 -25.08
CA GLN A 158 -17.84 11.95 -25.13
C GLN A 158 -18.38 10.84 -24.22
N GLN A 159 -18.30 9.61 -24.71
CA GLN A 159 -18.58 8.42 -23.91
C GLN A 159 -17.29 7.85 -23.32
N VAL A 160 -17.36 7.40 -22.08
CA VAL A 160 -16.26 6.83 -21.30
C VAL A 160 -16.78 5.68 -20.44
N ASP A 161 -15.88 4.79 -20.03
CA ASP A 161 -16.19 3.78 -19.03
C ASP A 161 -16.05 4.42 -17.64
N ILE A 162 -17.09 4.33 -16.82
CA ILE A 162 -17.10 4.80 -15.42
C ILE A 162 -17.41 3.65 -14.47
N MET A 163 -16.57 3.45 -13.47
CA MET A 163 -16.83 2.52 -12.37
C MET A 163 -17.77 3.18 -11.36
N ASP A 164 -18.88 2.54 -10.99
CA ASP A 164 -19.81 3.06 -9.98
C ASP A 164 -19.37 2.80 -8.52
N GLN A 165 -20.26 3.04 -7.56
CA GLN A 165 -20.02 2.78 -6.13
C GLN A 165 -20.08 1.28 -5.76
N GLN A 166 -20.66 0.45 -6.63
CA GLN A 166 -20.74 -1.01 -6.52
C GLN A 166 -19.58 -1.72 -7.23
N PHE A 167 -18.62 -0.95 -7.77
CA PHE A 167 -17.47 -1.41 -8.53
C PHE A 167 -17.81 -2.05 -9.89
N ILE A 168 -18.96 -1.69 -10.46
CA ILE A 168 -19.41 -2.12 -11.78
C ILE A 168 -19.07 -1.04 -12.80
N TRP A 169 -18.45 -1.44 -13.91
CA TRP A 169 -18.11 -0.51 -14.99
C TRP A 169 -19.29 -0.35 -15.94
N CYS A 170 -19.68 0.90 -16.14
CA CYS A 170 -20.82 1.30 -16.95
C CYS A 170 -20.38 2.29 -18.04
N VAL A 171 -21.10 2.32 -19.15
CA VAL A 171 -20.90 3.37 -20.17
C VAL A 171 -21.56 4.64 -19.65
N ALA A 172 -20.83 5.75 -19.64
CA ALA A 172 -21.37 7.05 -19.27
C ALA A 172 -21.06 8.11 -20.32
N THR A 173 -21.97 9.07 -20.47
CA THR A 173 -21.82 10.24 -21.34
C THR A 173 -21.47 11.47 -20.51
N ILE A 174 -20.40 12.17 -20.89
CA ILE A 174 -19.99 13.42 -20.25
C ILE A 174 -20.99 14.53 -20.62
N LYS A 175 -21.65 15.11 -19.61
CA LYS A 175 -22.63 16.21 -19.79
C LYS A 175 -22.00 17.58 -19.57
N GLN A 176 -21.02 17.68 -18.67
CA GLN A 176 -20.28 18.92 -18.43
C GLN A 176 -18.82 18.62 -18.07
N VAL A 177 -17.92 19.47 -18.51
CA VAL A 177 -16.49 19.45 -18.14
C VAL A 177 -16.17 20.70 -17.35
N SER A 178 -15.64 20.55 -16.15
CA SER A 178 -15.12 21.65 -15.34
C SER A 178 -13.60 21.53 -15.18
N LYS A 179 -12.97 22.46 -14.46
CA LYS A 179 -11.52 22.42 -14.17
C LYS A 179 -11.11 21.29 -13.22
N LYS A 180 -12.05 20.68 -12.49
CA LYS A 180 -11.76 19.70 -11.43
C LYS A 180 -12.53 18.40 -11.58
N GLU A 181 -13.73 18.45 -12.16
CA GLU A 181 -14.69 17.36 -12.18
C GLU A 181 -15.45 17.30 -13.51
N LEU A 182 -15.97 16.12 -13.82
CA LEU A 182 -16.90 15.84 -14.91
C LEU A 182 -18.29 15.62 -14.33
N PHE A 183 -19.31 16.24 -14.91
CA PHE A 183 -20.69 15.82 -14.67
C PHE A 183 -21.04 14.75 -15.70
N ILE A 184 -21.39 13.55 -15.24
CA ILE A 184 -21.63 12.38 -16.09
C ILE A 184 -23.05 11.87 -15.94
N HIS A 185 -23.54 11.26 -17.01
CA HIS A 185 -24.80 10.53 -17.05
C HIS A 185 -24.52 9.08 -17.42
N TYR A 186 -24.95 8.13 -16.59
CA TYR A 186 -24.86 6.71 -16.90
C TYR A 186 -25.87 6.36 -17.99
N ASN A 187 -25.38 5.83 -19.12
CA ASN A 187 -26.25 5.44 -20.23
C ASN A 187 -27.20 4.33 -19.76
N GLU A 188 -28.47 4.38 -20.20
CA GLU A 188 -29.53 3.43 -19.84
C GLU A 188 -30.08 3.57 -18.40
N TRP A 189 -29.58 4.53 -17.62
CA TRP A 189 -30.06 4.82 -16.27
C TRP A 189 -30.81 6.16 -16.19
N GLY A 190 -31.65 6.31 -15.17
CA GLY A 190 -32.33 7.57 -14.88
C GLY A 190 -31.36 8.65 -14.39
N LYS A 191 -31.76 9.93 -14.49
CA LYS A 191 -30.92 11.09 -14.13
C LYS A 191 -30.61 11.17 -12.63
N GLU A 192 -31.35 10.44 -11.80
CA GLU A 192 -31.10 10.29 -10.37
C GLU A 192 -29.75 9.65 -10.05
N TYR A 193 -29.13 8.97 -11.03
CA TYR A 193 -27.80 8.38 -10.92
C TYR A 193 -26.67 9.27 -11.47
N ASP A 194 -27.00 10.43 -12.05
CA ASP A 194 -25.99 11.36 -12.56
C ASP A 194 -25.13 11.87 -11.40
N GLU A 195 -23.80 11.94 -11.60
CA GLU A 195 -22.88 12.35 -10.55
C GLU A 195 -21.70 13.19 -11.07
N PHE A 196 -20.99 13.82 -10.14
CA PHE A 196 -19.71 14.47 -10.42
C PHE A 196 -18.54 13.52 -10.14
N ILE A 197 -17.64 13.36 -11.12
CA ILE A 197 -16.44 12.55 -10.99
C ILE A 197 -15.19 13.46 -11.07
N PRO A 198 -14.27 13.43 -10.09
CA PRO A 198 -12.99 14.13 -10.18
C PRO A 198 -12.16 13.70 -11.41
N LEU A 199 -11.50 14.65 -12.08
CA LEU A 199 -10.72 14.40 -13.30
C LEU A 199 -9.57 13.38 -13.09
N ASN A 200 -9.05 13.27 -11.87
CA ASN A 200 -8.00 12.34 -11.49
C ASN A 200 -8.53 11.06 -10.82
N SER A 201 -9.84 10.81 -10.91
CA SER A 201 -10.45 9.63 -10.33
C SER A 201 -10.02 8.36 -11.08
N ASN A 202 -9.61 7.34 -10.32
CA ASN A 202 -9.35 6.00 -10.87
C ASN A 202 -10.62 5.29 -11.38
N ARG A 203 -11.79 5.92 -11.26
CA ARG A 203 -13.07 5.42 -11.76
C ARG A 203 -13.30 5.72 -13.24
N ILE A 204 -12.41 6.47 -13.91
CA ILE A 204 -12.54 6.85 -15.32
C ILE A 204 -11.62 5.99 -16.20
N ALA A 205 -12.12 5.50 -17.32
CA ALA A 205 -11.35 4.77 -18.31
C ALA A 205 -11.84 5.04 -19.75
N PRO A 206 -11.00 4.79 -20.78
CA PRO A 206 -11.44 4.85 -22.16
C PRO A 206 -12.64 3.95 -22.43
N LEU A 207 -13.55 4.41 -23.29
CA LEU A 207 -14.73 3.65 -23.69
C LEU A 207 -14.33 2.26 -24.19
N GLY A 208 -15.00 1.24 -23.66
CA GLY A 208 -14.79 -0.15 -24.07
C GLY A 208 -13.54 -0.79 -23.49
N LEU A 209 -12.76 -0.12 -22.63
CA LEU A 209 -11.63 -0.77 -21.96
C LEU A 209 -12.12 -1.84 -20.95
N TYR A 210 -13.23 -1.56 -20.26
CA TYR A 210 -13.82 -2.46 -19.27
C TYR A 210 -15.23 -2.90 -19.66
N THR A 211 -16.07 -2.02 -20.17
CA THR A 211 -17.47 -2.34 -20.51
C THR A 211 -17.59 -3.40 -21.61
N SER A 212 -16.55 -3.55 -22.45
CA SER A 212 -16.49 -4.61 -23.47
C SER A 212 -16.13 -6.00 -22.91
N ARG A 213 -15.55 -6.08 -21.70
CA ARG A 213 -15.10 -7.35 -21.11
C ARG A 213 -16.29 -8.20 -20.68
N GLU A 214 -16.28 -9.48 -21.03
CA GLU A 214 -17.35 -10.43 -20.66
C GLU A 214 -17.10 -11.07 -19.29
N ASP A 215 -15.85 -11.05 -18.81
CA ASP A 215 -15.44 -11.74 -17.58
C ASP A 215 -15.71 -10.95 -16.29
N ILE A 216 -16.18 -9.71 -16.39
CA ILE A 216 -16.45 -8.82 -15.24
C ILE A 216 -17.96 -8.62 -15.04
N PRO A 217 -18.42 -8.32 -13.80
CA PRO A 217 -19.83 -8.06 -13.54
C PRO A 217 -20.39 -6.92 -14.39
N LYS A 218 -21.61 -7.11 -14.89
CA LYS A 218 -22.41 -6.09 -15.57
C LYS A 218 -23.79 -6.05 -14.97
N TYR A 219 -24.40 -4.87 -14.96
CA TYR A 219 -25.83 -4.78 -14.77
C TYR A 219 -26.53 -5.51 -15.91
N GLN A 220 -27.47 -6.39 -15.58
CA GLN A 220 -28.35 -7.01 -16.56
C GLN A 220 -29.57 -6.08 -16.72
N PRO A 221 -29.79 -5.48 -17.90
CA PRO A 221 -30.94 -4.59 -18.11
C PRO A 221 -32.28 -5.32 -18.01
N GLU A 222 -32.29 -6.64 -18.08
CA GLU A 222 -33.50 -7.45 -18.13
C GLU A 222 -33.73 -8.24 -16.83
N GLN A 223 -34.89 -7.99 -16.22
CA GLN A 223 -35.48 -8.65 -15.06
C GLN A 223 -35.00 -8.20 -13.68
N ARG A 224 -35.31 -6.95 -13.31
CA ARG A 224 -35.95 -6.81 -11.99
C ARG A 224 -37.42 -7.17 -12.19
N SER A 225 -37.84 -8.30 -11.64
CA SER A 225 -39.26 -8.60 -11.52
C SER A 225 -39.96 -7.44 -10.80
N PHE A 226 -41.24 -7.22 -11.10
CA PHE A 226 -42.05 -6.24 -10.38
C PHE A 226 -41.95 -6.40 -8.84
N GLN A 227 -41.70 -7.63 -8.40
CA GLN A 227 -41.49 -8.01 -7.00
C GLN A 227 -40.17 -7.46 -6.42
N GLU A 228 -39.06 -7.51 -7.15
CA GLU A 228 -37.77 -6.96 -6.71
C GLU A 228 -37.76 -5.42 -6.71
N ILE A 229 -38.52 -4.81 -7.64
CA ILE A 229 -38.74 -3.35 -7.64
C ILE A 229 -39.57 -2.95 -6.41
N LEU A 230 -40.64 -3.70 -6.10
CA LEU A 230 -41.45 -3.49 -4.90
C LEU A 230 -40.67 -3.71 -3.60
N GLU A 231 -39.83 -4.74 -3.52
CA GLU A 231 -38.98 -4.98 -2.34
C GLU A 231 -37.98 -3.83 -2.12
N PHE A 232 -37.39 -3.31 -3.19
CA PHE A 232 -36.50 -2.15 -3.12
C PHE A 232 -37.22 -0.88 -2.64
N ILE A 233 -38.41 -0.60 -3.19
CA ILE A 233 -39.25 0.54 -2.75
C ILE A 233 -39.70 0.37 -1.30
N ASN A 234 -40.05 -0.85 -0.88
CA ASN A 234 -40.46 -1.13 0.51
C ASN A 234 -39.30 -1.05 1.51
N GLN A 235 -38.07 -1.36 1.11
CA GLN A 235 -36.88 -1.27 1.97
C GLN A 235 -36.34 0.15 2.10
N HIS A 236 -36.49 0.97 1.06
CA HIS A 236 -35.90 2.31 1.00
C HIS A 236 -36.91 3.47 1.03
N GLY A 237 -38.20 3.15 1.08
CA GLY A 237 -39.29 4.13 1.11
C GLY A 237 -39.53 4.78 -0.25
N ASP A 238 -40.79 5.07 -0.56
CA ASP A 238 -41.17 5.79 -1.77
C ASP A 238 -40.63 7.23 -1.72
N LEU A 239 -39.64 7.54 -2.57
CA LEU A 239 -39.04 8.88 -2.65
C LEU A 239 -39.95 9.89 -3.36
N SER A 240 -41.17 9.51 -3.80
CA SER A 240 -42.09 10.45 -4.45
C SER A 240 -42.81 11.41 -3.49
N ASN A 241 -42.61 11.31 -2.17
CA ASN A 241 -43.32 12.12 -1.17
C ASN A 241 -42.44 13.08 -0.35
N GLN A 242 -41.38 13.64 -0.93
CA GLN A 242 -40.66 14.78 -0.33
C GLN A 242 -40.81 16.08 -1.13
N ASN A 243 -42.03 16.39 -1.60
CA ASN A 243 -42.37 17.75 -2.05
C ASN A 243 -43.85 18.06 -1.83
N THR A 244 -44.25 18.15 -0.57
CA THR A 244 -45.38 19.00 -0.14
C THR A 244 -45.21 19.25 1.35
N GLN A 245 -44.57 20.35 1.70
CA GLN A 245 -44.84 21.21 2.86
C GLN A 245 -43.63 22.12 3.09
N HIS A 246 -43.69 23.32 2.54
CA HIS A 246 -43.34 24.52 3.28
C HIS A 246 -44.23 25.66 2.77
N GLU A 247 -45.02 26.18 3.71
CA GLU A 247 -45.80 27.42 3.64
C GLU A 247 -44.92 28.63 3.26
#